data_AF-A0A950Y2L5-F1
#
_entry.id   AF-A0A950Y2L5-F1
#
_cell.length_a   1.000
_cell.length_b   1.000
_cell.length_c   1.000
_cell.angle_alpha   90.00
_cell.angle_beta   90.00
_cell.angle_gamma   90.00
#
_symmetry.space_group_name_H-M   'P 1'
#
loop_
_entity.id
_entity.type
_entity.pdbx_description
1 polymer ?
#
loop_
_entity_poly.entity_id
_entity_poly.type
_entity_poly.pdbx_seq_one_letter_code
_entity_poly.pdbx_strand_id
1 'polypeptide(L)'
;KSGHWYDHVQVGMGGNTSPVNTNQNGKPANGSHLAIVFPGSVPSLKAAEIRQMLSPIFDFEKHSASEQYMDKLPEPVQKAIKEQRAIEGMDKDQVLLALGKPRNKSRETNKDGDEIEDWIYGDPPGKVTFVTFDEGKVVKIQESYANIGGRTSPPLAPPR
;
A
#
# COMPACT_ATOMS: atom_id res chain seq x y z
N LYS A 1 -39.96 -17.84 3.70
CA LYS A 1 -39.33 -17.13 4.83
C LYS A 1 -38.72 -18.20 5.74
N SER A 2 -37.41 -18.38 5.70
CA SER A 2 -36.70 -19.33 6.57
C SER A 2 -35.83 -18.51 7.52
N GLY A 3 -36.14 -18.53 8.81
CA GLY A 3 -35.27 -18.06 9.87
C GLY A 3 -34.87 -19.27 10.70
N HIS A 4 -33.58 -19.41 11.00
CA HIS A 4 -33.10 -20.56 11.77
C HIS A 4 -33.19 -20.23 13.26
N TRP A 5 -33.49 -21.24 14.09
CA TRP A 5 -33.77 -21.04 15.51
C TRP A 5 -32.57 -20.49 16.31
N TYR A 6 -31.35 -20.67 15.79
CA TYR A 6 -30.12 -20.19 16.40
C TYR A 6 -29.93 -18.66 16.28
N ASP A 7 -30.65 -17.98 15.38
CA ASP A 7 -30.53 -16.53 15.14
C ASP A 7 -31.13 -15.68 16.29
N HIS A 8 -31.79 -16.31 17.26
CA HIS A 8 -32.45 -15.65 18.38
C HIS A 8 -31.89 -16.02 19.75
N VAL A 9 -30.66 -16.56 19.82
CA VAL A 9 -30.03 -16.94 21.09
C VAL A 9 -29.50 -15.69 21.81
N GLN A 10 -30.05 -15.40 22.98
CA GLN A 10 -29.63 -14.33 23.88
C GLN A 10 -28.98 -14.95 25.13
N VAL A 11 -27.87 -14.37 25.60
CA VAL A 11 -27.21 -14.79 26.84
C VAL A 11 -27.12 -13.57 27.76
N GLY A 12 -27.49 -13.74 29.03
CA GLY A 12 -27.50 -12.66 30.02
C GLY A 12 -27.13 -13.15 31.41
N MET A 13 -26.45 -12.30 32.18
CA MET A 13 -26.13 -12.52 33.59
C MET A 13 -26.47 -11.24 34.35
N GLY A 14 -27.36 -11.33 35.33
CA GLY A 14 -27.76 -10.19 36.16
C GLY A 14 -28.75 -9.22 35.52
N GLY A 15 -29.93 -9.71 35.08
CA GLY A 15 -31.09 -8.87 34.74
C GLY A 15 -31.05 -8.16 33.38
N ASN A 16 -29.90 -8.09 32.71
CA ASN A 16 -29.77 -7.61 31.33
C ASN A 16 -29.40 -8.77 30.40
N THR A 17 -30.19 -8.98 29.34
CA THR A 17 -29.83 -9.85 28.22
C THR A 17 -29.32 -9.00 27.06
N SER A 18 -28.22 -9.44 26.45
CA SER A 18 -27.71 -8.85 25.21
C SER A 18 -27.71 -9.91 24.12
N PRO A 19 -28.12 -9.59 22.89
CA PRO A 19 -28.03 -10.53 21.77
C PRO A 19 -26.55 -10.87 21.53
N VAL A 20 -26.25 -12.16 21.37
CA VAL A 20 -24.92 -12.59 20.95
C VAL A 20 -24.74 -12.08 19.53
N ASN A 21 -23.80 -11.15 19.32
CA ASN A 21 -23.49 -10.64 18.00
C ASN A 21 -22.86 -11.77 17.17
N THR A 22 -23.72 -12.53 16.49
CA THR A 22 -23.26 -13.43 15.44
C THR A 22 -22.84 -12.51 14.30
N ASN A 23 -21.54 -12.33 14.11
CA ASN A 23 -20.97 -11.69 12.93
C ASN A 23 -21.34 -12.51 11.68
N GLN A 24 -22.61 -12.46 11.27
CA GLN A 24 -23.10 -12.96 9.99
C GLN A 24 -22.91 -11.92 8.88
N ASN A 25 -22.37 -10.73 9.20
CA ASN A 25 -21.83 -9.77 8.23
C ASN A 25 -20.39 -10.12 7.81
N GLY A 26 -20.07 -11.40 7.71
CA GLY A 26 -19.04 -11.82 6.77
C GLY A 26 -19.58 -11.51 5.39
N LYS A 27 -19.18 -10.36 4.81
CA LYS A 27 -19.45 -10.03 3.41
C LYS A 27 -19.27 -11.33 2.61
N PRO A 28 -20.23 -11.79 1.79
CA PRO A 28 -19.96 -12.89 0.90
C PRO A 28 -18.69 -12.52 0.14
N ALA A 29 -17.72 -13.43 0.11
CA ALA A 29 -16.56 -13.24 -0.76
C ALA A 29 -17.14 -13.16 -2.17
N ASN A 30 -17.30 -11.93 -2.68
CA ASN A 30 -17.77 -11.66 -4.02
C ASN A 30 -16.65 -12.08 -4.98
N GLY A 31 -16.55 -13.39 -5.20
CA GLY A 31 -15.60 -14.03 -6.08
C GLY A 31 -16.35 -14.87 -7.10
N SER A 32 -15.69 -15.13 -8.23
CA SER A 32 -16.16 -16.10 -9.21
C SER A 32 -15.31 -17.36 -9.08
N HIS A 33 -15.96 -18.53 -9.05
CA HIS A 33 -15.27 -19.82 -9.08
C HIS A 33 -15.28 -20.34 -10.51
N LEU A 34 -14.11 -20.77 -11.01
CA LEU A 34 -13.98 -21.42 -12.30
C LEU A 34 -13.54 -22.87 -12.09
N ALA A 35 -14.25 -23.81 -12.71
CA ALA A 35 -13.92 -25.22 -12.68
C ALA A 35 -13.53 -25.71 -14.08
N ILE A 36 -12.37 -26.35 -14.19
CA ILE A 36 -11.97 -27.08 -15.40
C ILE A 36 -12.46 -28.51 -15.22
N VAL A 37 -13.50 -28.88 -15.98
CA VAL A 37 -14.13 -30.21 -15.87
C VAL A 37 -13.55 -31.13 -16.91
N PHE A 38 -12.93 -32.22 -16.46
CA PHE A 38 -12.48 -33.30 -17.33
C PHE A 38 -13.55 -34.40 -17.38
N PRO A 39 -13.88 -34.94 -18.56
CA PRO A 39 -14.88 -36.00 -18.69
C PRO A 39 -14.46 -37.35 -18.08
N GLY A 40 -13.22 -37.48 -17.62
CA GLY A 40 -12.67 -38.67 -16.98
C GLY A 40 -11.62 -38.31 -15.92
N SER A 41 -10.62 -39.18 -15.74
CA SER A 41 -9.50 -38.92 -14.83
C SER A 41 -8.75 -37.65 -15.24
N VAL A 42 -8.35 -36.85 -14.24
CA VAL A 42 -7.52 -35.66 -14.48
C VAL A 42 -6.15 -36.12 -15.00
N PRO A 43 -5.74 -35.70 -16.21
CA PRO A 43 -4.44 -36.05 -16.75
C PRO A 43 -3.32 -35.38 -15.94
N SER A 44 -2.09 -35.91 -16.05
CA SER A 44 -0.93 -35.24 -15.47
C SER A 44 -0.64 -33.97 -16.27
N LEU A 45 -1.05 -32.83 -15.72
CA LEU A 45 -0.95 -31.52 -16.37
C LEU A 45 0.15 -30.68 -15.72
N LYS A 46 0.88 -29.94 -16.56
CA LYS A 46 1.80 -28.89 -16.10
C LYS A 46 1.07 -27.57 -15.93
N ALA A 47 1.58 -26.70 -15.07
CA ALA A 47 1.02 -25.37 -14.84
C ALA A 47 0.87 -24.54 -16.13
N ALA A 48 1.80 -24.68 -17.09
CA ALA A 48 1.74 -24.00 -18.38
C ALA A 48 0.52 -24.43 -19.22
N GLU A 49 0.18 -25.72 -19.20
CA GLU A 49 -0.96 -26.25 -19.95
C GLU A 49 -2.29 -25.76 -19.36
N ILE A 50 -2.38 -25.67 -18.03
CA ILE A 50 -3.54 -25.09 -17.35
C ILE A 50 -3.72 -23.61 -17.72
N ARG A 51 -2.62 -22.83 -17.75
CA ARG A 51 -2.67 -21.43 -18.20
C ARG A 51 -3.13 -21.32 -19.66
N GLN A 52 -2.67 -22.21 -20.53
CA GLN A 52 -3.10 -22.23 -21.92
C GLN A 52 -4.58 -22.59 -22.07
N MET A 53 -5.12 -23.51 -21.25
CA MET A 53 -6.55 -23.82 -21.23
C MET A 53 -7.41 -22.63 -20.78
N LEU A 54 -6.86 -21.81 -19.88
CA LEU A 54 -7.54 -20.65 -19.31
C LEU A 54 -7.33 -19.35 -20.11
N SER A 55 -6.41 -19.31 -21.07
CA SER A 55 -6.07 -18.11 -21.85
C SER A 55 -7.22 -17.46 -22.63
N PRO A 56 -8.28 -18.18 -23.07
CA PRO A 56 -9.44 -17.53 -23.70
C PRO A 56 -10.27 -16.69 -22.73
N ILE A 57 -10.14 -16.94 -21.42
CA ILE A 57 -10.94 -16.31 -20.37
C ILE A 57 -10.08 -15.33 -19.54
N PHE A 58 -8.81 -15.66 -19.35
CA PHE A 58 -7.84 -14.87 -18.58
C PHE A 58 -6.67 -14.43 -19.44
N ASP A 59 -6.35 -13.15 -19.38
CA ASP A 59 -5.12 -12.60 -19.92
C ASP A 59 -4.02 -12.68 -18.84
N PHE A 60 -3.19 -13.71 -18.92
CA PHE A 60 -2.08 -13.95 -17.98
C PHE A 60 -0.85 -13.09 -18.25
N GLU A 61 -0.79 -12.42 -19.41
CA GLU A 61 0.27 -11.48 -19.78
C GLU A 61 -0.08 -10.05 -19.34
N LYS A 62 -1.28 -9.84 -18.78
CA LYS A 62 -1.72 -8.57 -18.25
C LYS A 62 -1.01 -8.26 -16.94
N HIS A 63 0.13 -7.60 -17.05
CA HIS A 63 0.82 -6.97 -15.94
C HIS A 63 -0.15 -6.09 -15.14
N SER A 64 -0.02 -6.11 -13.82
CA SER A 64 -0.78 -5.22 -12.95
C SER A 64 -0.55 -3.75 -13.35
N ALA A 65 -1.51 -2.87 -13.08
CA ALA A 65 -1.38 -1.45 -13.41
C ALA A 65 -0.10 -0.81 -12.84
N SER A 66 0.40 -1.34 -11.72
CA SER A 66 1.66 -0.93 -11.08
C SER A 66 2.91 -1.36 -11.86
N GLU A 67 2.92 -2.56 -12.46
CA GLU A 67 4.04 -3.05 -13.28
C GLU A 67 4.13 -2.28 -14.60
N GLN A 68 2.99 -2.03 -15.24
CA GLN A 68 2.95 -1.20 -16.46
C GLN A 68 3.40 0.25 -16.23
N TYR A 69 3.25 0.76 -15.01
CA TYR A 69 3.76 2.07 -14.63
C TYR A 69 5.29 2.04 -14.50
N MET A 70 5.84 1.01 -13.84
CA MET A 70 7.28 0.87 -13.60
C MET A 70 8.09 0.83 -14.92
N ASP A 71 7.59 0.11 -15.93
CA ASP A 71 8.27 -0.04 -17.23
C ASP A 71 8.35 1.27 -18.03
N LYS A 72 7.47 2.23 -17.74
CA LYS A 72 7.42 3.55 -18.39
C LYS A 72 8.28 4.60 -17.69
N LEU A 73 8.80 4.31 -16.51
CA LEU A 73 9.62 5.24 -15.75
C LEU A 73 11.02 5.37 -16.36
N PRO A 74 11.69 6.53 -16.27
CA PRO A 74 13.09 6.66 -16.65
C PRO A 74 13.99 5.70 -15.86
N GLU A 75 15.06 5.17 -16.49
CA GLU A 75 15.99 4.24 -15.83
C GLU A 75 16.51 4.71 -14.45
N PRO A 76 16.86 6.01 -14.24
CA PRO A 76 17.30 6.48 -12.93
C PRO A 76 16.23 6.31 -11.84
N VAL A 77 14.97 6.55 -12.19
CA VAL A 77 13.82 6.44 -11.26
C VAL A 77 13.54 4.97 -10.95
N GLN A 78 13.57 4.09 -11.95
CA GLN A 78 13.42 2.65 -11.73
C GLN A 78 14.49 2.10 -10.80
N LYS A 79 15.75 2.52 -11.00
CA LYS A 79 16.87 2.09 -10.15
C LYS A 79 16.68 2.58 -8.71
N ALA A 80 16.28 3.83 -8.52
CA ALA A 80 16.03 4.39 -7.20
C ALA A 80 14.88 3.69 -6.46
N ILE A 81 13.80 3.31 -7.17
CA ILE A 81 12.71 2.49 -6.60
C ILE A 81 13.23 1.11 -6.16
N LYS A 82 14.02 0.44 -7.01
CA LYS A 82 14.64 -0.86 -6.67
C LYS A 82 15.58 -0.76 -5.47
N GLU A 83 16.30 0.36 -5.34
CA GLU A 83 17.21 0.66 -4.23
C GLU A 83 16.49 1.23 -2.99
N GLN A 84 15.15 1.34 -3.02
CA GLN A 84 14.33 1.89 -1.94
C GLN A 84 14.80 3.28 -1.48
N ARG A 85 15.05 4.18 -2.45
CA ARG A 85 15.46 5.56 -2.17
C ARG A 85 14.75 6.55 -3.08
N ALA A 86 14.60 7.77 -2.59
CA ALA A 86 14.20 8.91 -3.42
C ALA A 86 15.41 9.49 -4.14
N ILE A 87 15.18 10.10 -5.30
CA ILE A 87 16.16 10.94 -6.02
C ILE A 87 15.49 12.26 -6.44
N GLU A 88 16.30 13.28 -6.69
CA GLU A 88 15.83 14.57 -7.21
C GLU A 88 15.08 14.40 -8.54
N GLY A 89 14.04 15.20 -8.74
CA GLY A 89 13.17 15.17 -9.91
C GLY A 89 12.03 14.14 -9.87
N MET A 90 12.04 13.20 -8.92
CA MET A 90 10.91 12.28 -8.72
C MET A 90 9.62 13.04 -8.39
N ASP A 91 8.48 12.54 -8.86
CA ASP A 91 7.18 13.01 -8.38
C ASP A 91 6.75 12.29 -7.09
N LYS A 92 5.68 12.78 -6.46
CA LYS A 92 5.16 12.23 -5.20
C LYS A 92 4.79 10.75 -5.31
N ASP A 93 4.25 10.31 -6.43
CA ASP A 93 3.82 8.92 -6.63
C ASP A 93 5.03 7.99 -6.77
N GLN A 94 6.08 8.42 -7.46
CA GLN A 94 7.36 7.71 -7.57
C GLN A 94 8.04 7.60 -6.20
N VAL A 95 8.00 8.65 -5.38
CA VAL A 95 8.54 8.60 -4.01
C VAL A 95 7.72 7.66 -3.13
N LEU A 96 6.39 7.66 -3.26
CA LEU A 96 5.52 6.68 -2.57
C LEU A 96 5.82 5.25 -3.01
N LEU A 97 6.13 5.04 -4.29
CA LEU A 97 6.48 3.74 -4.83
C LEU A 97 7.86 3.26 -4.34
N ALA A 98 8.81 4.18 -4.19
CA ALA A 98 10.17 3.88 -3.71
C ALA A 98 10.26 3.68 -2.19
N LEU A 99 9.60 4.55 -1.41
CA LEU A 99 9.78 4.65 0.05
C LEU A 99 8.51 4.31 0.85
N GLY A 100 7.37 4.13 0.19
CA GLY A 100 6.08 3.93 0.85
C GLY A 100 5.50 5.24 1.43
N LYS A 101 4.56 5.08 2.36
CA LYS A 101 3.92 6.23 3.03
C LYS A 101 4.91 6.88 4.00
N PRO A 102 5.09 8.21 3.96
CA PRO A 102 5.93 8.88 4.94
C PRO A 102 5.27 8.86 6.32
N ARG A 103 6.11 9.01 7.35
CA ARG A 103 5.70 9.12 8.73
C ARG A 103 4.97 10.43 8.99
N ASN A 104 5.54 11.54 8.51
CA ASN A 104 4.99 12.87 8.63
C ASN A 104 5.05 13.60 7.28
N LYS A 105 4.08 14.50 7.06
CA LYS A 105 4.02 15.42 5.93
C LYS A 105 3.70 16.82 6.44
N SER A 106 4.40 17.83 5.96
CA SER A 106 4.07 19.24 6.16
C SER A 106 4.05 19.95 4.82
N ARG A 107 3.11 20.88 4.64
CA ARG A 107 3.04 21.75 3.47
C ARG A 107 3.11 23.19 3.95
N GLU A 108 3.99 23.95 3.34
CA GLU A 108 4.23 25.36 3.62
C GLU A 108 4.22 26.14 2.31
N THR A 109 3.67 27.34 2.34
CA THR A 109 3.81 28.29 1.23
C THR A 109 4.96 29.23 1.59
N ASN A 110 5.98 29.29 0.74
CA ASN A 110 7.12 30.18 0.98
C ASN A 110 6.71 31.66 0.82
N LYS A 111 7.62 32.58 1.12
CA LYS A 111 7.36 34.04 0.98
C LYS A 111 7.14 34.49 -0.46
N ASP A 112 7.63 33.70 -1.41
CA ASP A 112 7.57 33.96 -2.84
C ASP A 112 6.28 33.39 -3.48
N GLY A 113 5.50 32.61 -2.72
CA GLY A 113 4.21 32.05 -3.13
C GLY A 113 4.25 30.57 -3.54
N ASP A 114 5.41 29.92 -3.51
CA ASP A 114 5.57 28.54 -3.95
C ASP A 114 5.13 27.53 -2.88
N GLU A 115 4.50 26.44 -3.31
CA GLU A 115 4.09 25.34 -2.43
C GLU A 115 5.26 24.37 -2.20
N ILE A 116 5.84 24.44 -0.99
CA ILE A 116 6.86 23.52 -0.52
C ILE A 116 6.18 22.43 0.32
N GLU A 117 6.49 21.16 0.06
CA GLU A 117 5.99 20.04 0.85
C GLU A 117 7.16 19.19 1.36
N ASP A 118 7.24 18.96 2.66
CA ASP A 118 8.28 18.16 3.30
C ASP A 118 7.72 16.83 3.79
N TRP A 119 8.35 15.74 3.38
CA TRP A 119 8.02 14.38 3.80
C TRP A 119 9.14 13.79 4.63
N ILE A 120 8.79 13.16 5.74
CA ILE A 120 9.74 12.56 6.68
C ILE A 120 9.51 11.05 6.76
N TYR A 121 10.58 10.30 6.59
CA TYR A 121 10.62 8.84 6.64
C TYR A 121 11.53 8.35 7.77
N GLY A 122 11.14 7.27 8.44
CA GLY A 122 11.90 6.64 9.51
C GLY A 122 11.77 7.31 10.88
N ASP A 123 12.36 6.64 11.89
CA ASP A 123 12.33 7.02 13.30
C ASP A 123 13.75 6.98 13.92
N PRO A 124 14.12 7.99 14.74
CA PRO A 124 15.32 7.93 15.58
C PRO A 124 15.28 6.74 16.57
N PRO A 125 16.43 6.12 16.91
CA PRO A 125 17.81 6.45 16.55
C PRO A 125 18.26 5.96 15.15
N GLY A 126 17.33 5.47 14.33
CA GLY A 126 17.60 4.97 12.97
C GLY A 126 17.81 6.07 11.92
N LYS A 127 17.86 5.65 10.65
CA LYS A 127 17.93 6.55 9.49
C LYS A 127 16.63 7.32 9.36
N VAL A 128 16.72 8.65 9.38
CA VAL A 128 15.62 9.55 9.06
C VAL A 128 15.91 10.19 7.70
N THR A 129 14.97 10.08 6.76
CA THR A 129 15.09 10.69 5.42
C THR A 129 14.06 11.79 5.28
N PHE A 130 14.51 12.98 4.92
CA PHE A 130 13.71 14.15 4.61
C PHE A 130 13.68 14.33 3.10
N VAL A 131 12.49 14.46 2.53
CA VAL A 131 12.27 14.68 1.10
C VAL A 131 11.44 15.94 0.94
N THR A 132 12.05 16.98 0.37
CA THR A 132 11.39 18.25 0.08
C THR A 132 10.94 18.27 -1.36
N PHE A 133 9.68 18.63 -1.55
CA PHE A 133 9.04 18.83 -2.83
C PHE A 133 8.81 20.32 -3.09
N ASP A 134 9.00 20.71 -4.33
CA ASP A 134 8.59 22.00 -4.88
C ASP A 134 7.85 21.74 -6.19
N GLU A 135 6.70 22.41 -6.38
CA GLU A 135 5.78 22.17 -7.50
C GLU A 135 5.47 20.68 -7.77
N GLY A 136 5.50 19.85 -6.71
CA GLY A 136 5.23 18.41 -6.81
C GLY A 136 6.40 17.52 -7.21
N LYS A 137 7.61 18.08 -7.39
CA LYS A 137 8.85 17.32 -7.68
C LYS A 137 9.84 17.40 -6.53
N VAL A 138 10.61 16.34 -6.33
CA VAL A 138 11.68 16.32 -5.32
C VAL A 138 12.78 17.30 -5.72
N VAL A 139 13.02 18.29 -4.87
CA VAL A 139 14.10 19.27 -5.04
C VAL A 139 15.24 19.09 -4.04
N LYS A 140 14.99 18.39 -2.92
CA LYS A 140 16.03 18.14 -1.92
C LYS A 140 15.76 16.86 -1.15
N ILE A 141 16.83 16.11 -0.88
CA ILE A 141 16.82 14.92 -0.04
C ILE A 141 17.92 15.08 1.02
N GLN A 142 17.57 14.83 2.28
CA GLN A 142 18.51 14.89 3.39
C GLN A 142 18.36 13.65 4.27
N GLU A 143 19.47 12.99 4.60
CA GLU A 143 19.51 11.82 5.47
C GLU A 143 20.17 12.20 6.80
N SER A 144 19.56 11.79 7.91
CA SER A 144 20.06 12.03 9.26
C SER A 144 20.05 10.73 10.08
N TYR A 145 21.15 10.44 10.76
CA TYR A 145 21.29 9.30 11.66
C TYR A 145 21.42 9.82 13.08
N ALA A 146 20.41 9.56 13.91
CA ALA A 146 20.39 10.00 15.30
C ALA A 146 21.28 9.11 16.18
N ASN A 147 22.59 9.12 15.92
CA ASN A 147 23.63 8.69 16.86
C ASN A 147 25.06 9.16 16.50
N ILE A 148 25.24 9.98 15.46
CA ILE A 148 26.57 10.46 15.02
C ILE A 148 26.62 11.99 15.02
N GLY A 149 26.57 12.62 16.21
CA GLY A 149 27.08 13.98 16.46
C GLY A 149 26.60 15.16 15.59
N GLY A 150 25.61 14.96 14.70
CA GLY A 150 25.12 15.94 13.76
C GLY A 150 23.79 16.52 14.22
N ARG A 151 23.69 17.85 14.16
CA ARG A 151 22.54 18.69 14.57
C ARG A 151 21.18 18.01 14.35
N THR A 152 20.43 17.81 15.43
CA THR A 152 19.03 17.37 15.36
C THR A 152 18.15 18.53 14.93
N SER A 153 17.23 18.31 13.99
CA SER A 153 16.14 19.26 13.75
C SER A 153 15.32 19.46 15.04
N PRO A 154 14.79 20.67 15.31
CA PRO A 154 13.91 20.89 16.45
C PRO A 154 12.73 19.91 16.42
N PRO A 155 12.29 19.39 17.58
CA PRO A 155 11.10 18.57 17.66
C PRO A 155 9.90 19.36 17.12
N LEU A 156 9.11 18.72 16.25
CA LEU A 156 7.89 19.32 15.69
C LEU A 156 6.94 19.70 16.83
N ALA A 157 6.29 20.86 16.70
CA ALA A 157 5.28 21.30 17.64
C ALA A 157 4.10 20.29 17.67
N PRO A 158 3.49 20.03 18.84
CA PRO A 158 2.34 19.13 18.92
C PRO A 158 1.18 19.69 18.09
N PRO A 159 0.36 18.80 17.47
CA PRO A 159 -0.81 19.23 16.71
C PRO A 159 -1.75 20.04 17.60
N ARG A 160 -2.24 21.17 17.05
CA ARG A 160 -3.25 22.03 17.71
C ARG A 160 -4.64 21.45 17.58
#